data_AF-A0AAD5U9Y2-F1
#
_entry.id   AF-A0AAD5U9Y2-F1
#
_cell.length_a   1.000
_cell.length_b   1.000
_cell.length_c   1.000
_cell.angle_alpha   90.00
_cell.angle_beta   90.00
_cell.angle_gamma   90.00
#
_symmetry.space_group_name_H-M   'P 1'
#
loop_
_entity.id
_entity.type
_entity.pdbx_description
1 polymer ?
#
loop_
_entity_poly.entity_id
_entity_poly.type
_entity_poly.pdbx_seq_one_letter_code
_entity_poly.pdbx_strand_id
1 'polypeptide(L)'
;MILLLANSALSKCISIASTSVCNPYQNSMIDTYKIARAYGIPESQVTAEKWESLVKQPPPVKEWLGCTTNGEAIQYYQTYMCLTDIFLMSSECNNKQPAPVCNQVCKDYGDALARLLKSPTCTYPTPLQARNRKNALNAEQLCMEFSSNQQGTCISGTTLDQQSCGFGGDKTTATVFCANNPQASCCVKKGFSKAMFTDHGYVAEQMRYDSNLNFAQRAANYLSALDVDIPKKKGSESTGFFNSIGFVILCSFIGVFVFAGGMYVVLYQRRVNEPGAAPAPQPPVKTGKRYIAKFDYNALRPDELNIKVGDFIDVLHEHDDKWVEVRNITTLEEGKVFKDHIEELK
;
A
#
# COMPACT_ATOMS: atom_id res chain seq x y z
N MET A 1 -13.98 44.00 28.04
CA MET A 1 -13.89 43.51 26.65
C MET A 1 -12.44 43.13 26.41
N ILE A 2 -12.11 41.88 26.73
CA ILE A 2 -10.75 41.33 26.62
C ILE A 2 -10.51 41.08 25.14
N LEU A 3 -9.62 41.86 24.52
CA LEU A 3 -9.07 41.55 23.20
C LEU A 3 -8.26 40.26 23.33
N LEU A 4 -8.87 39.14 22.95
CA LEU A 4 -8.14 37.95 22.52
C LEU A 4 -7.53 38.28 21.17
N LEU A 5 -6.34 38.88 21.19
CA LEU A 5 -5.46 38.86 20.03
C LEU A 5 -5.12 37.39 19.79
N ALA A 6 -5.60 36.87 18.65
CA ALA A 6 -5.29 35.56 18.13
C ALA A 6 -3.77 35.41 18.09
N ASN A 7 -3.24 34.64 19.03
CA ASN A 7 -1.82 34.40 19.16
C ASN A 7 -1.43 33.40 18.06
N SER A 8 -0.66 33.90 17.09
CA SER A 8 0.26 33.17 16.21
C SER A 8 -0.25 31.89 15.56
N ALA A 9 -0.50 31.95 14.25
CA ALA A 9 -0.43 30.77 13.39
C ALA A 9 0.86 30.00 13.71
N LEU A 10 0.72 28.81 14.34
CA LEU A 10 1.81 27.85 14.49
C LEU A 10 2.41 27.67 13.09
N SER A 11 3.73 27.78 12.95
CA SER A 11 4.38 27.66 11.66
C SER A 11 4.06 26.27 11.06
N LYS A 12 3.16 26.27 10.07
CA LYS A 12 2.62 25.11 9.34
C LYS A 12 3.69 24.23 8.69
N CYS A 13 4.92 24.72 8.55
CA CYS A 13 6.01 24.08 7.83
C CYS A 13 7.24 23.91 8.72
N ILE A 14 7.78 22.70 8.80
CA ILE A 14 9.03 22.42 9.50
C ILE A 14 10.09 21.88 8.54
N SER A 15 11.35 22.27 8.74
CA SER A 15 12.47 21.76 7.94
C SER A 15 12.80 20.33 8.31
N ILE A 16 13.16 19.53 7.30
CA ILE A 16 13.62 18.14 7.50
C ILE A 16 15.16 18.01 7.43
N ALA A 17 15.89 19.12 7.42
CA ALA A 17 17.34 19.17 7.27
C ALA A 17 18.13 18.37 8.33
N SER A 18 17.52 18.12 9.50
CA SER A 18 18.12 17.35 10.59
C SER A 18 17.91 15.84 10.47
N THR A 19 17.07 15.39 9.53
CA THR A 19 16.66 13.99 9.46
C THR A 19 17.66 13.15 8.69
N SER A 20 17.77 11.85 9.02
CA SER A 20 18.64 10.93 8.26
C SER A 20 17.94 10.26 7.07
N VAL A 21 16.63 10.47 6.93
CA VAL A 21 15.81 9.99 5.81
C VAL A 21 15.72 11.05 4.73
N CYS A 22 15.25 10.65 3.54
CA CYS A 22 14.94 11.61 2.47
C CYS A 22 16.12 12.52 2.07
N ASN A 23 17.37 12.08 2.26
CA ASN A 23 18.60 12.86 2.02
C ASN A 23 18.68 13.67 0.71
N PRO A 24 18.14 13.20 -0.43
CA PRO A 24 18.09 14.04 -1.63
C PRO A 24 17.26 15.34 -1.49
N TYR A 25 16.48 15.45 -0.40
CA TYR A 25 15.50 16.49 -0.12
C TYR A 25 15.79 17.27 1.17
N GLN A 26 17.03 17.30 1.67
CA GLN A 26 17.36 17.95 2.96
C GLN A 26 17.00 19.44 3.03
N ASN A 27 16.82 20.12 1.90
CA ASN A 27 16.40 21.52 1.86
C ASN A 27 14.86 21.70 1.82
N SER A 28 14.11 20.62 1.92
CA SER A 28 12.66 20.65 1.90
C SER A 28 12.05 20.88 3.28
N MET A 29 10.76 21.22 3.27
CA MET A 29 9.95 21.37 4.47
C MET A 29 8.71 20.47 4.37
N ILE A 30 8.16 20.08 5.52
CA ILE A 30 6.91 19.33 5.60
C ILE A 30 5.82 20.13 6.29
N ASP A 31 4.58 19.95 5.81
CA ASP A 31 3.36 20.54 6.37
C ASP A 31 2.91 19.73 7.59
N THR A 32 3.05 20.28 8.79
CA THR A 32 2.79 19.57 10.04
C THR A 32 1.35 19.11 10.15
N TYR A 33 0.40 19.91 9.67
CA TYR A 33 -1.02 19.60 9.75
C TYR A 33 -1.42 18.46 8.81
N LYS A 34 -0.96 18.50 7.56
CA LYS A 34 -1.27 17.44 6.58
C LYS A 34 -0.59 16.12 6.96
N ILE A 35 0.65 16.17 7.45
CA ILE A 35 1.37 15.00 7.97
C ILE A 35 0.64 14.41 9.18
N ALA A 36 0.25 15.25 10.15
CA ALA A 36 -0.49 14.81 11.33
C ALA A 36 -1.73 13.99 10.95
N ARG A 37 -2.51 14.50 9.98
CA ARG A 37 -3.71 13.84 9.47
C ARG A 37 -3.40 12.54 8.73
N ALA A 38 -2.42 12.55 7.82
CA ALA A 38 -2.05 11.38 7.03
C ALA A 38 -1.59 10.19 7.89
N TYR A 39 -0.85 10.47 8.96
CA TYR A 39 -0.33 9.45 9.87
C TYR A 39 -1.21 9.22 11.12
N GLY A 40 -2.31 9.95 11.27
CA GLY A 40 -3.23 9.82 12.40
C GLY A 40 -2.62 10.17 13.76
N ILE A 41 -1.75 11.19 13.81
CA ILE A 41 -1.11 11.68 15.04
C ILE A 41 -1.53 13.12 15.36
N PRO A 42 -1.47 13.56 16.62
CA PRO A 42 -1.71 14.97 16.96
C PRO A 42 -0.70 15.89 16.29
N GLU A 43 -1.15 17.02 15.73
CA GLU A 43 -0.28 18.00 15.06
C GLU A 43 0.85 18.51 15.96
N SER A 44 0.56 18.72 17.26
CA SER A 44 1.54 19.15 18.25
C SER A 44 2.70 18.16 18.48
N GLN A 45 2.59 16.93 17.97
CA GLN A 45 3.63 15.90 18.06
C GLN A 45 4.47 15.80 16.78
N VAL A 46 4.12 16.53 15.71
CA VAL A 46 4.87 16.47 14.45
C VAL A 46 6.15 17.29 14.57
N THR A 47 7.25 16.59 14.86
CA THR A 47 8.63 17.11 14.73
C THR A 47 9.33 16.42 13.56
N ALA A 48 10.49 16.96 13.15
CA ALA A 48 11.32 16.34 12.11
C ALA A 48 11.72 14.90 12.49
N GLU A 49 12.09 14.67 13.75
CA GLU A 49 12.45 13.35 14.28
C GLU A 49 11.25 12.41 14.34
N LYS A 50 10.07 12.93 14.74
CA LYS A 50 8.85 12.13 14.76
C LYS A 50 8.45 11.71 13.35
N TRP A 51 8.47 12.64 12.39
CA TRP A 51 8.21 12.34 10.99
C TRP A 51 9.22 11.34 10.43
N GLU A 52 10.51 11.50 10.72
CA GLU A 52 11.55 10.53 10.33
C GLU A 52 11.23 9.12 10.84
N SER A 53 10.77 8.99 12.08
CA SER A 53 10.39 7.68 12.63
C SER A 53 9.22 7.04 11.88
N LEU A 54 8.29 7.86 11.36
CA LEU A 54 7.15 7.40 10.58
C LEU A 54 7.59 6.96 9.17
N VAL A 55 8.44 7.74 8.50
CA VAL A 55 8.95 7.39 7.16
C VAL A 55 9.82 6.13 7.18
N LYS A 56 10.60 5.91 8.25
CA LYS A 56 11.44 4.70 8.40
C LYS A 56 10.62 3.43 8.55
N GLN A 57 9.40 3.53 9.08
CA GLN A 57 8.57 2.38 9.40
C GLN A 57 7.49 2.20 8.33
N PRO A 58 7.54 1.13 7.51
CA PRO A 58 6.42 0.84 6.62
C PRO A 58 5.12 0.73 7.42
N PRO A 59 3.97 1.13 6.84
CA PRO A 59 2.70 0.94 7.50
C PRO A 59 2.58 -0.54 7.82
N PRO A 60 1.93 -0.89 8.94
CA PRO A 60 1.80 -2.27 9.33
C PRO A 60 0.97 -2.98 8.25
N VAL A 61 1.67 -3.75 7.40
CA VAL A 61 1.18 -4.20 6.08
C VAL A 61 -0.04 -5.11 6.22
N LYS A 62 -0.12 -5.84 7.33
CA LYS A 62 -1.24 -6.71 7.65
C LYS A 62 -2.51 -5.91 7.92
N GLU A 63 -2.41 -4.84 8.68
CA GLU A 63 -3.51 -3.95 9.02
C GLU A 63 -3.93 -3.16 7.79
N TRP A 64 -2.95 -2.64 7.04
CA TRP A 64 -3.18 -1.78 5.88
C TRP A 64 -3.74 -2.56 4.67
N LEU A 65 -3.12 -3.68 4.30
CA LEU A 65 -3.44 -4.43 3.09
C LEU A 65 -4.04 -5.81 3.35
N GLY A 66 -4.11 -6.29 4.59
CA GLY A 66 -4.50 -7.68 4.85
C GLY A 66 -3.47 -8.68 4.33
N CYS A 67 -2.20 -8.28 4.29
CA CYS A 67 -1.09 -9.05 3.75
C CYS A 67 -0.01 -9.23 4.82
N THR A 68 0.56 -10.43 4.94
CA THR A 68 1.79 -10.59 5.73
C THR A 68 3.00 -10.50 4.81
N THR A 69 3.95 -9.65 5.17
CA THR A 69 5.31 -9.74 4.62
C THR A 69 6.05 -10.77 5.46
N ASN A 70 6.80 -11.67 4.85
CA ASN A 70 7.65 -12.62 5.59
C ASN A 70 8.92 -11.91 6.10
N GLY A 71 8.75 -10.71 6.67
CA GLY A 71 9.85 -9.77 6.93
C GLY A 71 10.33 -8.99 5.70
N GLU A 72 9.77 -9.25 4.51
CA GLU A 72 10.16 -8.54 3.29
C GLU A 72 9.66 -7.09 3.31
N ALA A 73 10.58 -6.13 3.33
CA ALA A 73 10.25 -4.72 3.16
C ALA A 73 9.71 -4.45 1.73
N ILE A 74 8.85 -3.45 1.59
CA ILE A 74 8.36 -3.03 0.27
C ILE A 74 9.45 -2.19 -0.41
N GLN A 75 9.92 -2.63 -1.58
CA GLN A 75 10.97 -1.96 -2.34
C GLN A 75 10.57 -0.52 -2.66
N TYR A 76 11.47 0.43 -2.44
CA TYR A 76 11.35 1.89 -2.56
C TYR A 76 10.30 2.57 -1.69
N TYR A 77 9.84 1.91 -0.62
CA TYR A 77 8.86 2.48 0.31
C TYR A 77 9.29 3.83 0.88
N GLN A 78 10.51 3.95 1.42
CA GLN A 78 10.97 5.22 2.01
C GLN A 78 11.01 6.33 0.97
N THR A 79 11.53 6.06 -0.24
CA THR A 79 11.50 7.03 -1.33
C THR A 79 10.08 7.49 -1.66
N TYR A 80 9.13 6.55 -1.77
CA TYR A 80 7.74 6.90 -2.06
C TYR A 80 7.14 7.79 -0.96
N MET A 81 7.37 7.46 0.32
CA MET A 81 6.90 8.30 1.41
C MET A 81 7.53 9.70 1.40
N CYS A 82 8.84 9.80 1.17
CA CYS A 82 9.49 11.11 1.01
C CYS A 82 8.84 11.93 -0.11
N LEU A 83 8.54 11.29 -1.24
CA LEU A 83 7.90 11.93 -2.38
C LEU A 83 6.50 12.42 -2.01
N THR A 84 5.63 11.57 -1.48
CA THR A 84 4.26 11.95 -1.13
C THR A 84 4.23 13.03 -0.06
N ASP A 85 5.07 12.90 0.96
CA ASP A 85 5.05 13.81 2.10
C ASP A 85 5.56 15.21 1.72
N ILE A 86 6.62 15.27 0.92
CA ILE A 86 7.23 16.55 0.53
C ILE A 86 6.51 17.18 -0.66
N PHE A 87 6.23 16.42 -1.72
CA PHE A 87 5.68 16.96 -2.96
C PHE A 87 4.17 17.11 -2.93
N LEU A 88 3.46 16.07 -2.47
CA LEU A 88 2.00 16.07 -2.55
C LEU A 88 1.40 16.81 -1.36
N MET A 89 1.83 16.45 -0.16
CA MET A 89 1.25 17.03 1.05
C MET A 89 1.86 18.41 1.35
N SER A 90 3.15 18.59 1.15
CA SER A 90 3.86 19.78 1.60
C SER A 90 4.23 20.77 0.49
N SER A 91 3.52 20.75 -0.64
CA SER A 91 3.79 21.65 -1.77
C SER A 91 3.79 23.13 -1.37
N GLU A 92 2.87 23.53 -0.49
CA GLU A 92 2.75 24.90 0.03
C GLU A 92 3.95 25.33 0.91
N CYS A 93 4.67 24.36 1.48
CA CYS A 93 5.86 24.61 2.28
C CYS A 93 7.12 24.73 1.43
N ASN A 94 7.09 24.36 0.16
CA ASN A 94 8.28 24.26 -0.68
C ASN A 94 8.20 25.21 -1.88
N ASN A 95 8.78 26.40 -1.73
CA ASN A 95 8.82 27.43 -2.80
C ASN A 95 9.58 26.98 -4.06
N LYS A 96 10.45 25.96 -3.94
CA LYS A 96 11.10 25.30 -5.06
C LYS A 96 10.63 23.87 -5.09
N GLN A 97 10.18 23.43 -6.27
CA GLN A 97 9.83 22.04 -6.47
C GLN A 97 11.07 21.17 -6.22
N PRO A 98 11.00 20.17 -5.33
CA PRO A 98 12.14 19.29 -5.10
C PRO A 98 12.47 18.47 -6.35
N ALA A 99 13.68 17.89 -6.40
CA ALA A 99 14.11 17.13 -7.58
C ALA A 99 13.22 15.89 -7.79
N PRO A 100 12.67 15.65 -9.00
CA PRO A 100 11.77 14.53 -9.22
C PRO A 100 12.47 13.18 -9.01
N VAL A 101 11.71 12.14 -8.70
CA VAL A 101 12.24 10.76 -8.69
C VAL A 101 12.32 10.21 -10.13
N CYS A 102 13.20 9.25 -10.38
CA CYS A 102 13.25 8.63 -11.71
C CYS A 102 12.02 7.73 -11.92
N ASN A 103 11.43 7.69 -13.13
CA ASN A 103 10.27 6.85 -13.44
C ASN A 103 10.46 5.37 -13.03
N GLN A 104 11.69 4.86 -13.18
CA GLN A 104 12.01 3.48 -12.80
C GLN A 104 11.79 3.21 -11.32
N VAL A 105 12.02 4.19 -10.44
CA VAL A 105 11.77 4.06 -9.00
C VAL A 105 10.27 3.90 -8.72
N CYS A 106 9.43 4.69 -9.38
CA CYS A 106 7.98 4.58 -9.28
C CYS A 106 7.48 3.22 -9.76
N LYS A 107 8.02 2.75 -10.89
CA LYS A 107 7.71 1.43 -11.43
C LYS A 107 8.14 0.32 -10.49
N ASP A 108 9.36 0.36 -9.96
CA ASP A 108 9.88 -0.65 -9.04
C ASP A 108 9.04 -0.71 -7.74
N TYR A 109 8.60 0.45 -7.22
CA TYR A 109 7.68 0.53 -6.08
C TYR A 109 6.31 -0.07 -6.40
N GLY A 110 5.70 0.30 -7.53
CA GLY A 110 4.43 -0.24 -8.00
C GLY A 110 4.47 -1.76 -8.20
N ASP A 111 5.51 -2.25 -8.86
CA ASP A 111 5.76 -3.67 -9.08
C ASP A 111 5.92 -4.41 -7.74
N ALA A 112 6.58 -3.81 -6.74
CA ALA A 112 6.71 -4.39 -5.40
C ALA A 112 5.36 -4.54 -4.68
N LEU A 113 4.51 -3.52 -4.74
CA LEU A 113 3.14 -3.59 -4.21
C LEU A 113 2.30 -4.63 -4.96
N ALA A 114 2.38 -4.65 -6.30
CA ALA A 114 1.64 -5.62 -7.12
C ALA A 114 2.09 -7.06 -6.82
N ARG A 115 3.39 -7.32 -6.62
CA ARG A 115 3.92 -8.63 -6.20
C ARG A 115 3.41 -9.02 -4.83
N LEU A 116 3.47 -8.11 -3.86
CA LEU A 116 2.94 -8.33 -2.51
C LEU A 116 1.46 -8.72 -2.59
N LEU A 117 0.62 -7.95 -3.29
CA LEU A 117 -0.82 -8.20 -3.38
C LEU A 117 -1.19 -9.50 -4.09
N LYS A 118 -0.30 -10.03 -4.94
CA LYS A 118 -0.46 -11.35 -5.60
C LYS A 118 0.05 -12.50 -4.74
N SER A 119 0.74 -12.22 -3.63
CA SER A 119 1.25 -13.25 -2.71
C SER A 119 0.11 -14.04 -2.07
N PRO A 120 0.28 -15.36 -1.85
CA PRO A 120 -0.68 -16.15 -1.08
C PRO A 120 -0.85 -15.67 0.38
N THR A 121 0.07 -14.84 0.88
CA THR A 121 -0.02 -14.20 2.21
C THR A 121 -1.05 -13.07 2.28
N CYS A 122 -1.60 -12.64 1.15
CA CYS A 122 -2.67 -11.65 1.07
C CYS A 122 -4.03 -12.35 1.01
N THR A 123 -4.66 -12.54 2.16
CA THR A 123 -5.96 -13.23 2.26
C THR A 123 -7.13 -12.26 2.05
N TYR A 124 -8.36 -12.73 2.29
CA TYR A 124 -9.59 -11.97 2.09
C TYR A 124 -9.54 -10.60 2.80
N PRO A 125 -9.51 -9.49 2.04
CA PRO A 125 -9.40 -8.18 2.65
C PRO A 125 -10.73 -7.79 3.31
N THR A 126 -10.65 -7.07 4.44
CA THR A 126 -11.78 -6.27 4.91
C THR A 126 -12.14 -5.20 3.87
N PRO A 127 -13.34 -4.58 3.92
CA PRO A 127 -13.68 -3.50 2.99
C PRO A 127 -12.67 -2.35 2.99
N LEU A 128 -12.12 -1.99 4.15
CA LEU A 128 -11.06 -0.98 4.26
C LEU A 128 -9.77 -1.45 3.56
N GLN A 129 -9.35 -2.69 3.80
CA GLN A 129 -8.16 -3.25 3.15
C GLN A 129 -8.37 -3.35 1.63
N ALA A 130 -9.56 -3.69 1.15
CA ALA A 130 -9.85 -3.74 -0.28
C ALA A 130 -9.67 -2.38 -0.95
N ARG A 131 -10.13 -1.30 -0.31
CA ARG A 131 -9.87 0.08 -0.76
C ARG A 131 -8.38 0.40 -0.74
N ASN A 132 -7.68 0.09 0.35
CA ASN A 132 -6.25 0.32 0.46
C ASN A 132 -5.45 -0.45 -0.61
N ARG A 133 -5.86 -1.67 -0.97
CA ARG A 133 -5.26 -2.45 -2.07
C ARG A 133 -5.44 -1.75 -3.41
N LYS A 134 -6.62 -1.19 -3.69
CA LYS A 134 -6.86 -0.39 -4.90
C LYS A 134 -5.94 0.84 -4.93
N ASN A 135 -5.82 1.55 -3.82
CA ASN A 135 -4.92 2.71 -3.70
C ASN A 135 -3.45 2.32 -3.89
N ALA A 136 -3.02 1.20 -3.31
CA ALA A 136 -1.67 0.67 -3.49
C ALA A 136 -1.36 0.34 -4.95
N LEU A 137 -2.32 -0.24 -5.69
CA LEU A 137 -2.14 -0.51 -7.14
C LEU A 137 -2.05 0.76 -7.99
N ASN A 138 -2.59 1.88 -7.51
CA ASN A 138 -2.50 3.18 -8.19
C ASN A 138 -1.29 4.01 -7.76
N ALA A 139 -0.51 3.54 -6.78
CA ALA A 139 0.61 4.29 -6.23
C ALA A 139 1.73 4.51 -7.26
N GLU A 140 1.92 3.59 -8.22
CA GLU A 140 2.82 3.82 -9.35
C GLU A 140 2.41 5.07 -10.14
N GLN A 141 1.14 5.13 -10.55
CA GLN A 141 0.62 6.24 -11.34
C GLN A 141 0.76 7.58 -10.60
N LEU A 142 0.43 7.60 -9.31
CA LEU A 142 0.59 8.79 -8.48
C LEU A 142 2.07 9.21 -8.37
N CYS A 143 2.98 8.25 -8.18
CA CYS A 143 4.41 8.53 -8.16
C CYS A 143 4.89 9.10 -9.50
N MET A 144 4.34 8.59 -10.62
CA MET A 144 4.73 9.04 -11.96
C MET A 144 4.44 10.53 -12.21
N GLU A 145 3.42 11.12 -11.55
CA GLU A 145 3.10 12.55 -11.66
C GLU A 145 4.23 13.48 -11.19
N PHE A 146 5.11 12.98 -10.32
CA PHE A 146 6.25 13.73 -9.77
C PHE A 146 7.60 13.12 -10.18
N SER A 147 7.58 12.32 -11.25
CA SER A 147 8.75 11.61 -11.76
C SER A 147 9.32 12.25 -13.03
N SER A 148 10.55 11.90 -13.38
CA SER A 148 11.17 12.27 -14.65
C SER A 148 11.97 11.10 -15.24
N ASN A 149 11.95 11.02 -16.57
CA ASN A 149 12.74 10.06 -17.35
C ASN A 149 14.10 10.63 -17.77
N GLN A 150 14.36 11.92 -17.50
CA GLN A 150 15.58 12.58 -17.91
C GLN A 150 16.77 12.15 -17.03
N GLN A 151 17.78 11.59 -17.68
CA GLN A 151 18.97 11.11 -17.00
C GLN A 151 19.73 12.29 -16.37
N GLY A 152 20.12 12.12 -15.10
CA GLY A 152 20.90 13.13 -14.36
C GLY A 152 20.06 14.27 -13.75
N THR A 153 18.76 14.36 -14.04
CA THR A 153 17.85 15.36 -13.45
C THR A 153 16.86 14.77 -12.45
N CYS A 154 16.80 13.44 -12.36
CA CYS A 154 15.96 12.71 -11.41
C CYS A 154 16.79 11.97 -10.36
N ILE A 155 16.21 11.75 -9.18
CA ILE A 155 16.83 10.98 -8.12
C ILE A 155 16.45 9.49 -8.21
N SER A 156 17.41 8.59 -8.00
CA SER A 156 17.18 7.14 -8.04
C SER A 156 16.73 6.55 -6.69
N GLY A 157 16.17 7.39 -5.83
CA GLY A 157 15.70 7.06 -4.48
C GLY A 157 16.49 7.74 -3.35
N THR A 158 16.08 7.50 -2.11
CA THR A 158 16.83 7.94 -0.92
C THR A 158 18.22 7.32 -0.88
N THR A 159 19.15 7.90 -0.11
CA THR A 159 20.50 7.31 0.05
C THR A 159 20.43 5.86 0.54
N LEU A 160 19.54 5.57 1.50
CA LEU A 160 19.37 4.22 2.04
C LEU A 160 18.79 3.25 1.01
N ASP A 161 17.78 3.67 0.25
CA ASP A 161 17.22 2.87 -0.85
C ASP A 161 18.25 2.61 -1.93
N GLN A 162 19.02 3.62 -2.35
CA GLN A 162 20.11 3.43 -3.29
C GLN A 162 21.16 2.47 -2.74
N GLN A 163 21.38 2.44 -1.43
CA GLN A 163 22.32 1.53 -0.79
C GLN A 163 21.84 0.07 -0.77
N SER A 164 20.54 -0.16 -0.66
CA SER A 164 19.93 -1.48 -0.52
C SER A 164 18.90 -1.79 -1.61
N CYS A 165 19.09 -1.35 -2.86
CA CYS A 165 18.21 -1.71 -3.98
C CYS A 165 16.72 -1.41 -3.71
N GLY A 166 16.41 -0.34 -2.97
CA GLY A 166 15.06 0.05 -2.56
C GLY A 166 14.61 -0.45 -1.18
N PHE A 167 15.42 -1.15 -0.41
CA PHE A 167 14.96 -1.68 0.89
C PHE A 167 15.34 -0.80 2.09
N GLY A 168 15.36 0.53 1.95
CA GLY A 168 15.51 1.45 3.08
C GLY A 168 16.75 1.24 3.97
N GLY A 169 17.85 0.72 3.41
CA GLY A 169 19.08 0.36 4.13
C GLY A 169 19.21 -1.11 4.54
N ASP A 170 18.14 -1.91 4.43
CA ASP A 170 18.17 -3.36 4.69
C ASP A 170 18.91 -4.13 3.58
N LYS A 171 20.22 -4.27 3.77
CA LYS A 171 21.10 -4.99 2.85
C LYS A 171 20.82 -6.49 2.80
N THR A 172 20.27 -7.09 3.86
CA THR A 172 19.98 -8.53 3.92
C THR A 172 18.82 -8.85 2.98
N THR A 173 17.71 -8.11 3.11
CA THR A 173 16.56 -8.24 2.21
C THR A 173 16.95 -7.92 0.76
N ALA A 174 17.75 -6.87 0.54
CA ALA A 174 18.26 -6.53 -0.79
C ALA A 174 19.07 -7.66 -1.43
N THR A 175 19.90 -8.34 -0.63
CA THR A 175 20.74 -9.45 -1.06
C THR A 175 19.88 -10.65 -1.48
N VAL A 176 18.88 -11.03 -0.68
CA VAL A 176 17.93 -12.10 -1.03
C VAL A 176 17.13 -11.74 -2.29
N PHE A 177 16.65 -10.49 -2.38
CA PHE A 177 15.94 -10.02 -3.56
C PHE A 177 16.80 -10.12 -4.82
N CYS A 178 18.04 -9.65 -4.79
CA CYS A 178 18.95 -9.68 -5.94
C CYS A 178 19.40 -11.09 -6.33
N ALA A 179 19.49 -12.03 -5.39
CA ALA A 179 19.72 -13.43 -5.70
C ALA A 179 18.61 -14.02 -6.58
N ASN A 180 17.36 -13.63 -6.28
CA ASN A 180 16.17 -14.11 -6.97
C ASN A 180 15.82 -13.27 -8.21
N ASN A 181 16.36 -12.05 -8.32
CA ASN A 181 16.05 -11.10 -9.39
C ASN A 181 17.33 -10.45 -9.97
N PRO A 182 18.28 -11.23 -10.51
CA PRO A 182 19.58 -10.71 -10.95
C PRO A 182 19.48 -9.66 -12.07
N GLN A 183 18.41 -9.71 -12.87
CA GLN A 183 18.12 -8.76 -13.94
C GLN A 183 17.59 -7.40 -13.46
N ALA A 184 17.22 -7.26 -12.18
CA ALA A 184 16.72 -5.99 -11.67
C ALA A 184 17.80 -4.90 -11.77
N SER A 185 17.41 -3.71 -12.23
CA SER A 185 18.36 -2.65 -12.59
C SER A 185 19.28 -2.24 -11.42
N CYS A 186 18.77 -2.27 -10.18
CA CYS A 186 19.56 -1.97 -8.99
C CYS A 186 20.51 -3.11 -8.57
N CYS A 187 20.25 -4.36 -8.96
CA CYS A 187 21.12 -5.51 -8.68
C CYS A 187 22.34 -5.52 -9.61
N VAL A 188 22.15 -5.23 -10.90
CA VAL A 188 23.22 -5.19 -11.91
C VAL A 188 24.27 -4.13 -11.56
N LYS A 189 23.84 -2.93 -11.17
CA LYS A 189 24.74 -1.79 -10.88
C LYS A 189 25.63 -1.97 -9.66
N LYS A 190 25.17 -2.77 -8.70
CA LYS A 190 25.79 -2.89 -7.37
C LYS A 190 26.80 -4.01 -7.26
N GLY A 191 26.99 -4.80 -8.31
CA GLY A 191 27.83 -5.97 -8.22
C GLY A 191 27.34 -6.95 -7.14
N PHE A 192 26.02 -7.01 -6.88
CA PHE A 192 25.38 -8.12 -6.15
C PHE A 192 25.49 -9.39 -7.01
N SER A 193 26.72 -9.78 -7.32
CA SER A 193 27.01 -11.00 -8.05
C SER A 193 26.87 -12.16 -7.09
N LYS A 194 26.53 -13.32 -7.65
CA LYS A 194 26.43 -14.60 -6.95
C LYS A 194 27.68 -14.93 -6.09
N ALA A 195 28.83 -14.31 -6.36
CA ALA A 195 30.09 -14.49 -5.63
C ALA A 195 30.12 -13.83 -4.23
N MET A 196 29.28 -12.83 -3.94
CA MET A 196 29.21 -12.25 -2.59
C MET A 196 28.49 -13.19 -1.60
N PHE A 197 27.77 -14.20 -2.11
CA PHE A 197 27.03 -15.19 -1.33
C PHE A 197 27.89 -16.36 -0.83
N THR A 198 29.10 -16.53 -1.38
CA THR A 198 30.02 -17.58 -0.93
C THR A 198 30.85 -17.18 0.28
N ASP A 199 30.88 -15.89 0.65
CA ASP A 199 31.72 -15.38 1.76
C ASP A 199 30.96 -15.26 3.10
N HIS A 200 29.62 -15.25 3.07
CA HIS A 200 28.77 -15.41 4.26
C HIS A 200 28.11 -16.80 4.24
N GLY A 201 28.89 -17.83 4.58
CA GLY A 201 28.48 -19.25 4.59
C GLY A 201 27.20 -19.56 5.38
N TYR A 202 26.73 -18.66 6.24
CA TYR A 202 25.55 -18.88 7.08
C TYR A 202 24.22 -18.94 6.29
N VAL A 203 24.06 -18.16 5.22
CA VAL A 203 22.78 -18.08 4.49
C VAL A 203 22.65 -19.20 3.44
N ALA A 204 23.76 -19.56 2.79
CA ALA A 204 23.78 -20.66 1.84
C ALA A 204 23.57 -22.04 2.52
N GLU A 205 24.11 -22.24 3.71
CA GLU A 205 23.89 -23.46 4.51
C GLU A 205 22.44 -23.58 4.97
N GLN A 206 21.82 -22.47 5.43
CA GLN A 206 20.42 -22.45 5.87
C GLN A 206 19.44 -22.76 4.71
N MET A 207 19.67 -22.18 3.52
CA MET A 207 18.84 -22.47 2.34
C MET A 207 19.03 -23.90 1.82
N ARG A 208 20.24 -24.46 1.94
CA ARG A 208 20.53 -25.85 1.57
C ARG A 208 19.97 -26.84 2.60
N TYR A 209 19.87 -26.44 3.86
CA TYR A 209 19.19 -27.20 4.91
C TYR A 209 17.67 -27.21 4.69
N ASP A 210 17.05 -26.05 4.48
CA ASP A 210 15.58 -25.92 4.34
C ASP A 210 15.01 -26.51 3.04
N SER A 211 15.79 -26.51 1.95
CA SER A 211 15.39 -27.13 0.68
C SER A 211 15.38 -28.66 0.72
N ASN A 212 16.10 -29.28 1.67
CA ASN A 212 16.16 -30.73 1.85
C ASN A 212 15.17 -31.26 2.91
N LEU A 213 14.48 -30.39 3.65
CA LEU A 213 13.50 -30.80 4.66
C LEU A 213 12.15 -31.10 4.00
N ASN A 214 11.59 -32.27 4.32
CA ASN A 214 10.22 -32.59 3.94
C ASN A 214 9.21 -31.77 4.78
N PHE A 215 7.95 -31.75 4.33
CA PHE A 215 6.89 -30.97 4.96
C PHE A 215 6.73 -31.28 6.46
N ALA A 216 6.88 -32.54 6.86
CA ALA A 216 6.76 -32.97 8.25
C ALA A 216 7.92 -32.42 9.12
N GLN A 217 9.14 -32.36 8.58
CA GLN A 217 10.30 -31.81 9.28
C GLN A 217 10.21 -30.29 9.44
N ARG A 218 9.68 -29.58 8.43
CA ARG A 218 9.42 -28.13 8.54
C ARG A 218 8.37 -27.84 9.62
N ALA A 219 7.30 -28.64 9.66
CA ALA A 219 6.26 -28.52 10.68
C ALA A 219 6.81 -28.79 12.10
N ALA A 220 7.66 -29.79 12.27
CA ALA A 220 8.29 -30.11 13.55
C ALA A 220 9.22 -28.99 14.05
N ASN A 221 10.05 -28.42 13.18
CA ASN A 221 10.94 -27.30 13.52
C ASN A 221 10.15 -26.03 13.90
N TYR A 222 9.05 -25.77 13.21
CA TYR A 222 8.16 -24.65 13.52
C TYR A 222 7.47 -24.82 14.87
N LEU A 223 7.07 -26.05 15.21
CA LEU A 223 6.45 -26.37 16.50
C LEU A 223 7.45 -26.32 17.66
N SER A 224 8.71 -26.72 17.44
CA SER A 224 9.76 -26.60 18.49
C SER A 224 10.18 -25.16 18.77
N ALA A 225 10.02 -24.25 17.80
CA ALA A 225 10.35 -22.83 17.97
C ALA A 225 9.25 -22.04 18.71
N LEU A 226 8.05 -22.60 18.87
CA LEU A 226 6.91 -21.92 19.48
C LEU A 226 6.84 -22.05 21.01
N ASP A 227 7.76 -22.77 21.65
CA ASP A 227 7.81 -22.99 23.11
C ASP A 227 6.43 -23.34 23.72
N VAL A 228 5.61 -24.07 22.95
CA VAL A 228 4.30 -24.54 23.41
C VAL A 228 4.49 -25.90 24.05
N ASP A 229 4.35 -25.94 25.37
CA ASP A 229 4.37 -27.15 26.17
C ASP A 229 3.12 -27.99 25.85
N ILE A 230 3.23 -29.00 24.98
CA ILE A 230 2.14 -29.92 24.67
C ILE A 230 2.04 -30.96 25.79
N PRO A 231 0.94 -31.02 26.57
CA PRO A 231 0.80 -32.02 27.61
C PRO A 231 0.73 -33.42 26.99
N LYS A 232 1.69 -34.27 27.35
CA LYS A 232 1.66 -35.71 27.05
C LYS A 232 0.42 -36.33 27.68
N LYS A 233 -0.61 -36.61 26.87
CA LYS A 233 -1.73 -37.45 27.32
C LYS A 233 -1.21 -38.87 27.60
N LYS A 234 -1.23 -39.23 28.88
CA LYS A 234 -1.09 -40.61 29.35
C LYS A 234 -2.19 -41.48 28.76
N GLY A 235 -1.82 -42.71 28.41
CA GLY A 235 -2.73 -43.71 27.87
C GLY A 235 -3.94 -43.95 28.78
N SER A 236 -5.07 -44.19 28.13
CA SER A 236 -6.23 -44.85 28.72
C SER A 236 -6.78 -45.78 27.66
N GLU A 237 -6.71 -47.07 27.97
CA GLU A 237 -7.54 -48.10 27.38
C GLU A 237 -9.02 -47.70 27.51
N SER A 238 -9.81 -47.90 26.45
CA SER A 238 -11.22 -48.26 26.59
C SER A 238 -11.71 -48.91 25.29
N THR A 239 -11.84 -50.24 25.37
CA THR A 239 -12.97 -51.06 24.89
C THR A 239 -13.97 -50.41 23.93
N GLY A 240 -14.16 -51.09 22.80
CA GLY A 240 -15.02 -50.66 21.71
C GLY A 240 -16.51 -50.73 22.00
N PHE A 241 -17.25 -49.98 21.18
CA PHE A 241 -18.64 -50.25 20.79
C PHE A 241 -19.04 -49.14 19.80
N PHE A 242 -18.95 -49.35 18.48
CA PHE A 242 -19.83 -48.63 17.55
C PHE A 242 -20.12 -49.49 16.33
N ASN A 243 -21.37 -49.93 16.31
CA ASN A 243 -22.02 -50.67 15.25
C ASN A 243 -22.04 -49.87 13.94
N SER A 244 -21.72 -50.61 12.88
CA SER A 244 -22.28 -50.52 11.54
C SER A 244 -23.77 -50.14 11.53
N ILE A 245 -24.21 -49.44 10.48
CA ILE A 245 -25.57 -48.92 10.19
C ILE A 245 -25.70 -47.38 10.37
N GLY A 246 -24.70 -46.62 9.92
CA GLY A 246 -24.80 -45.15 9.86
C GLY A 246 -24.15 -44.49 8.64
N PHE A 247 -23.74 -45.27 7.61
CA PHE A 247 -22.91 -44.76 6.51
C PHE A 247 -23.54 -44.89 5.11
N VAL A 248 -24.80 -45.30 4.99
CA VAL A 248 -25.45 -45.54 3.68
C VAL A 248 -26.50 -44.48 3.32
N ILE A 249 -26.88 -43.56 4.22
CA ILE A 249 -27.94 -42.58 3.94
C ILE A 249 -27.39 -41.16 3.62
N LEU A 250 -26.10 -40.89 3.84
CA LEU A 250 -25.52 -39.57 3.56
C LEU A 250 -25.01 -39.38 2.11
N CYS A 251 -24.86 -40.46 1.34
CA CYS A 251 -24.39 -40.37 -0.06
C CYS A 251 -25.50 -40.10 -1.10
N SER A 252 -26.78 -40.20 -0.72
CA SER A 252 -27.90 -39.99 -1.65
C SER A 252 -28.37 -38.53 -1.75
N PHE A 253 -27.99 -37.66 -0.81
CA PHE A 253 -28.40 -36.24 -0.82
C PHE A 253 -27.41 -35.31 -1.54
N ILE A 254 -26.16 -35.74 -1.76
CA ILE A 254 -25.15 -34.95 -2.50
C ILE A 254 -25.39 -35.05 -4.02
N GLY A 255 -25.98 -36.15 -4.50
CA GLY A 255 -26.25 -36.37 -5.93
C GLY A 255 -27.36 -35.50 -6.54
N VAL A 256 -28.27 -34.95 -5.74
CA VAL A 256 -29.40 -34.15 -6.26
C VAL A 256 -29.06 -32.65 -6.35
N PHE A 257 -28.18 -32.14 -5.48
CA PHE A 257 -27.79 -30.72 -5.52
C PHE A 257 -26.77 -30.37 -6.61
N VAL A 258 -26.00 -31.36 -7.10
CA VAL A 258 -25.01 -31.12 -8.18
C VAL A 258 -25.69 -30.97 -9.55
N PHE A 259 -26.85 -31.59 -9.79
CA PHE A 259 -27.55 -31.47 -11.07
C PHE A 259 -28.45 -30.22 -11.19
N ALA A 260 -28.96 -29.67 -10.08
CA ALA A 260 -29.72 -28.43 -10.11
C ALA A 260 -28.82 -27.17 -10.18
N GLY A 261 -27.63 -27.21 -9.55
CA GLY A 261 -26.67 -26.09 -9.58
C GLY A 261 -25.96 -25.90 -10.93
N GLY A 262 -25.76 -26.98 -11.69
CA GLY A 262 -25.08 -26.95 -12.99
C GLY A 262 -25.86 -26.24 -14.11
N MET A 263 -27.19 -26.20 -14.04
CA MET A 263 -28.01 -25.48 -15.04
C MET A 263 -28.14 -23.97 -14.77
N TYR A 264 -27.88 -23.50 -13.55
CA TYR A 264 -28.02 -22.07 -13.24
C TYR A 264 -26.83 -21.22 -13.73
N VAL A 265 -25.65 -21.82 -13.84
CA VAL A 265 -24.42 -21.12 -14.27
C VAL A 265 -24.37 -20.88 -15.78
N VAL A 266 -25.09 -21.67 -16.59
CA VAL A 266 -25.04 -21.55 -18.07
C VAL A 266 -25.92 -20.40 -18.60
N LEU A 267 -26.89 -19.90 -17.83
CA LEU A 267 -27.75 -18.79 -18.28
C LEU A 267 -27.25 -17.40 -17.90
N TYR A 268 -26.26 -17.28 -17.01
CA TYR A 268 -25.72 -15.98 -16.60
C TYR A 268 -24.59 -15.46 -17.50
N GLN A 269 -23.96 -16.32 -18.31
CA GLN A 269 -22.81 -15.97 -19.16
C GLN A 269 -23.18 -15.57 -20.61
N ARG A 270 -24.43 -15.14 -20.87
CA ARG A 270 -24.86 -14.75 -22.22
C ARG A 270 -25.24 -13.29 -22.43
N ARG A 271 -24.76 -12.36 -21.58
CA ARG A 271 -25.00 -10.91 -21.77
C ARG A 271 -23.77 -10.00 -21.75
N VAL A 272 -22.59 -10.52 -22.09
CA VAL A 272 -21.39 -9.70 -22.37
C VAL A 272 -20.71 -10.26 -23.59
N ASN A 273 -21.32 -10.01 -24.75
CA ASN A 273 -20.70 -10.11 -26.08
C ASN A 273 -21.59 -9.32 -27.05
N GLU A 274 -21.67 -8.00 -26.84
CA GLU A 274 -21.94 -7.08 -27.94
C GLU A 274 -20.60 -6.53 -28.44
N PRO A 275 -20.30 -6.63 -29.74
CA PRO A 275 -19.12 -6.01 -30.31
C PRO A 275 -19.32 -4.49 -30.47
N GLY A 276 -18.52 -3.72 -29.74
CA GLY A 276 -18.08 -2.39 -30.16
C GLY A 276 -19.03 -1.21 -29.90
N ALA A 277 -18.90 -0.61 -28.72
CA ALA A 277 -18.91 0.85 -28.62
C ALA A 277 -17.52 1.28 -28.11
N ALA A 278 -16.78 2.03 -28.94
CA ALA A 278 -15.57 2.70 -28.49
C ALA A 278 -15.90 3.57 -27.27
N PRO A 279 -15.02 3.66 -26.25
CA PRO A 279 -15.23 4.59 -25.16
C PRO A 279 -15.38 5.99 -25.76
N ALA A 280 -16.50 6.66 -25.46
CA ALA A 280 -16.72 8.04 -25.88
C ALA A 280 -15.50 8.89 -25.46
N PRO A 281 -15.09 9.88 -26.27
CA PRO A 281 -14.01 10.78 -25.90
C PRO A 281 -14.31 11.35 -24.52
N GLN A 282 -13.44 11.07 -23.54
CA GLN A 282 -13.57 11.68 -22.22
C GLN A 282 -13.50 13.20 -22.44
N PRO A 283 -14.49 13.98 -21.96
CA PRO A 283 -14.41 15.42 -22.06
C PRO A 283 -13.12 15.89 -21.37
N PRO A 284 -12.40 16.86 -21.94
CA PRO A 284 -11.15 17.33 -21.38
C PRO A 284 -11.35 17.74 -19.92
N VAL A 285 -10.63 17.06 -19.02
CA VAL A 285 -10.57 17.39 -17.60
C VAL A 285 -10.18 18.87 -17.51
N LYS A 286 -11.05 19.73 -16.98
CA LYS A 286 -10.71 21.12 -16.69
C LYS A 286 -9.75 21.15 -15.50
N THR A 287 -8.47 20.94 -15.77
CA THR A 287 -7.35 20.98 -14.80
C THR A 287 -7.03 22.41 -14.36
N GLY A 288 -7.95 23.05 -13.62
CA GLY A 288 -7.77 24.44 -13.19
C GLY A 288 -7.80 24.67 -11.68
N LYS A 289 -8.56 23.86 -10.93
CA LYS A 289 -8.89 24.16 -9.52
C LYS A 289 -8.88 22.89 -8.69
N ARG A 290 -8.09 22.87 -7.62
CA ARG A 290 -8.05 21.76 -6.64
C ARG A 290 -8.91 22.12 -5.44
N TYR A 291 -9.66 21.14 -4.94
CA TYR A 291 -10.54 21.31 -3.79
C TYR A 291 -10.12 20.36 -2.67
N ILE A 292 -10.55 20.66 -1.45
CA ILE A 292 -10.42 19.79 -0.28
C ILE A 292 -11.77 19.62 0.39
N ALA A 293 -12.07 18.42 0.89
CA ALA A 293 -13.27 18.17 1.68
C ALA A 293 -13.14 18.82 3.06
N LYS A 294 -14.08 19.70 3.42
CA LYS A 294 -14.08 20.41 4.70
C LYS A 294 -15.01 19.78 5.74
N PHE A 295 -15.96 18.96 5.30
CA PHE A 295 -16.87 18.20 6.15
C PHE A 295 -16.89 16.72 5.74
N ASP A 296 -17.05 15.85 6.71
CA ASP A 296 -17.37 14.45 6.46
C ASP A 296 -18.75 14.36 5.81
N TYR A 297 -18.85 13.55 4.76
CA TYR A 297 -20.11 13.28 4.08
C TYR A 297 -20.22 11.79 3.80
N ASN A 298 -21.35 11.21 4.22
CA ASN A 298 -21.69 9.83 3.93
C ASN A 298 -22.72 9.83 2.80
N ALA A 299 -22.41 9.13 1.70
CA ALA A 299 -23.30 8.96 0.56
C ALA A 299 -24.62 8.30 1.00
N LEU A 300 -25.73 8.94 0.64
CA LEU A 300 -27.09 8.46 0.90
C LEU A 300 -27.69 7.78 -0.33
N ARG A 301 -27.27 8.21 -1.52
CA ARG A 301 -27.67 7.62 -2.81
C ARG A 301 -26.50 6.96 -3.54
N PRO A 302 -26.76 5.99 -4.43
CA PRO A 302 -25.70 5.28 -5.16
C PRO A 302 -24.83 6.16 -6.09
N ASP A 303 -25.32 7.35 -6.48
CA ASP A 303 -24.58 8.32 -7.29
C ASP A 303 -23.79 9.35 -6.47
N GLU A 304 -23.84 9.26 -5.14
CA GLU A 304 -23.14 10.14 -4.22
C GLU A 304 -21.83 9.52 -3.73
N LEU A 305 -20.86 10.37 -3.41
CA LEU A 305 -19.52 9.96 -3.01
C LEU A 305 -19.30 10.19 -1.51
N ASN A 306 -18.77 9.18 -0.82
CA ASN A 306 -18.29 9.37 0.56
C ASN A 306 -17.01 10.22 0.53
N ILE A 307 -16.98 11.29 1.31
CA ILE A 307 -15.78 12.13 1.50
C ILE A 307 -15.51 12.33 2.98
N LYS A 308 -14.23 12.36 3.34
CA LYS A 308 -13.75 12.67 4.68
C LYS A 308 -13.05 14.00 4.70
N VAL A 309 -13.14 14.73 5.82
CA VAL A 309 -12.43 16.00 5.96
C VAL A 309 -10.94 15.80 5.65
N GLY A 310 -10.43 16.51 4.66
CA GLY A 310 -9.05 16.42 4.21
C GLY A 310 -8.83 15.67 2.89
N ASP A 311 -9.86 15.02 2.36
CA ASP A 311 -9.77 14.39 1.04
C ASP A 311 -9.53 15.45 -0.05
N PHE A 312 -8.60 15.18 -0.97
CA PHE A 312 -8.36 16.02 -2.13
C PHE A 312 -9.40 15.71 -3.21
N ILE A 313 -10.01 16.74 -3.77
CA ILE A 313 -11.14 16.62 -4.68
C ILE A 313 -10.85 17.37 -5.98
N ASP A 314 -10.99 16.68 -7.10
CA ASP A 314 -11.09 17.30 -8.43
C ASP A 314 -12.56 17.45 -8.81
N VAL A 315 -12.98 18.66 -9.15
CA VAL A 315 -14.35 18.89 -9.66
C VAL A 315 -14.39 18.58 -11.15
N LEU A 316 -15.19 17.57 -11.52
CA LEU A 316 -15.36 17.12 -12.90
C LEU A 316 -16.47 17.91 -13.61
N HIS A 317 -17.59 18.10 -12.91
CA HIS A 317 -18.74 18.84 -13.43
C HIS A 317 -19.45 19.62 -12.31
N GLU A 318 -19.72 20.91 -12.54
CA GLU A 318 -20.61 21.68 -11.67
C GLU A 318 -22.03 21.60 -12.23
N HIS A 319 -22.99 21.20 -11.38
CA HIS A 319 -24.42 21.28 -11.71
C HIS A 319 -25.05 22.50 -11.01
N ASP A 320 -26.15 23.02 -11.56
CA ASP A 320 -26.86 24.20 -11.02
C ASP A 320 -27.56 23.92 -9.66
N ASP A 321 -27.64 22.67 -9.25
CA ASP A 321 -28.45 22.18 -8.15
C ASP A 321 -27.62 21.79 -6.90
N LYS A 322 -26.74 22.67 -6.40
CA LYS A 322 -25.94 22.49 -5.16
C LYS A 322 -25.02 21.25 -5.12
N TRP A 323 -25.08 20.37 -6.10
CA TRP A 323 -24.25 19.19 -6.25
C TRP A 323 -23.14 19.44 -7.26
N VAL A 324 -22.01 18.81 -7.01
CA VAL A 324 -20.89 18.80 -7.93
C VAL A 324 -20.47 17.35 -8.13
N GLU A 325 -20.25 16.96 -9.39
CA GLU A 325 -19.63 15.69 -9.72
C GLU A 325 -18.13 15.84 -9.56
N VAL A 326 -17.56 14.96 -8.75
CA VAL A 326 -16.17 15.07 -8.32
C VAL A 326 -15.47 13.73 -8.38
N ARG A 327 -14.14 13.80 -8.45
CA ARG A 327 -13.24 12.68 -8.18
C ARG A 327 -12.53 12.94 -6.87
N ASN A 328 -12.69 12.05 -5.90
CA ASN A 328 -11.85 12.06 -4.71
C ASN A 328 -10.49 11.49 -5.08
N ILE A 329 -9.45 12.31 -5.04
CA ILE A 329 -8.07 11.95 -5.42
C ILE A 329 -7.44 11.02 -4.38
N THR A 330 -7.89 11.08 -3.12
CA THR A 330 -7.44 10.16 -2.07
C THR A 330 -7.96 8.74 -2.30
N THR A 331 -9.21 8.58 -2.74
CA THR A 331 -9.87 7.26 -2.92
C THR A 331 -10.00 6.81 -4.38
N LEU A 332 -9.77 7.72 -5.32
CA LEU A 332 -9.99 7.57 -6.77
C LEU A 332 -11.39 7.05 -7.10
N GLU A 333 -12.37 7.47 -6.30
CA GLU A 333 -13.79 7.24 -6.53
C GLU A 333 -14.42 8.52 -7.09
N GLU A 334 -15.41 8.35 -7.95
CA GLU A 334 -16.17 9.43 -8.54
C GLU A 334 -17.62 9.36 -8.06
N GLY A 335 -18.24 10.53 -7.96
CA GLY A 335 -19.64 10.64 -7.62
C GLY A 335 -19.98 12.08 -7.25
N LYS A 336 -21.19 12.27 -6.73
CA LYS A 336 -21.69 13.60 -6.37
C LYS A 336 -21.43 13.91 -4.91
N VAL A 337 -21.02 15.15 -4.65
CA VAL A 337 -20.96 15.71 -3.30
C VAL A 337 -21.63 17.08 -3.28
N PHE A 338 -22.07 17.51 -2.10
CA PHE A 338 -22.56 18.87 -1.94
C PHE A 338 -21.42 19.88 -2.11
N LYS A 339 -21.66 20.95 -2.88
CA LYS A 339 -20.68 22.04 -3.08
C LYS A 339 -20.21 22.64 -1.75
N ASP A 340 -21.12 22.71 -0.78
CA ASP A 340 -20.84 23.20 0.57
C ASP A 340 -20.05 22.23 1.45
N HIS A 341 -19.63 21.06 0.97
CA HIS A 341 -18.75 20.13 1.72
C HIS A 341 -17.31 20.14 1.22
N ILE A 342 -17.03 20.89 0.15
CA ILE A 342 -15.69 21.10 -0.37
C ILE A 342 -15.32 22.59 -0.33
N GLU A 343 -14.04 22.89 -0.36
CA GLU A 343 -13.51 24.25 -0.49
C GLU A 343 -12.37 24.28 -1.51
N GLU A 344 -12.31 25.33 -2.31
CA GLU A 344 -11.23 25.54 -3.28
C GLU A 344 -9.94 25.87 -2.52
N LEU A 345 -8.88 25.10 -2.78
CA LEU A 345 -7.54 25.40 -2.27
C LEU A 345 -7.03 26.65 -3.00
N LYS A 346 -6.90 27.75 -2.25
CA LYS A 346 -6.42 29.05 -2.76
C LYS A 346 -4.91 29.11 -2.87
#